data_AF-A0A323UMZ0-F1
#
_entry.id   AF-A0A323UMZ0-F1
#
_cell.length_a   1.000
_cell.length_b   1.000
_cell.length_c   1.000
_cell.angle_alpha   90.00
_cell.angle_beta   90.00
_cell.angle_gamma   90.00
#
_symmetry.space_group_name_H-M   'P 1'
#
loop_
_entity.id
_entity.type
_entity.pdbx_description
1 polymer ?
#
loop_
_entity_poly.entity_id
_entity_poly.type
_entity_poly.pdbx_seq_one_letter_code
_entity_poly.pdbx_strand_id
1 'polypeptide(L)'
;MRYPFNPAIVRIRVTPDPGTEGPPPVTGGRSRGCRRPHTNSTAAEVRRLIEQTTLTYSEISVRTGVGRASICRWTRDGGWQRPPFAPRATDFSPSVRAGQKLKLRQLTERLRALAERAIRELENAPTVDIDKLMQALQVVKMARLESMGRRRPRRQPDGTPRPVSWWVSRDEAIRAALKEIRRGGVDIDRVPQQALDLFTDAYTPVEDSPMLRPRGKKR
;
A
#
# COMPACT_ATOMS: atom_id res chain seq x y z
N MET A 1 54.58 -14.72 -23.48
CA MET A 1 54.40 -15.98 -22.71
C MET A 1 52.91 -16.22 -22.47
N ARG A 2 52.31 -17.23 -23.11
CA ARG A 2 50.93 -17.67 -22.86
C ARG A 2 51.02 -19.05 -22.20
N TYR A 3 50.40 -19.21 -21.03
CA TYR A 3 50.39 -20.49 -20.30
C TYR A 3 49.53 -21.53 -21.05
N PRO A 4 50.01 -22.77 -21.27
CA PRO A 4 49.34 -23.75 -22.14
C PRO A 4 48.33 -24.69 -21.44
N PHE A 5 48.01 -24.49 -20.16
CA PHE A 5 47.12 -25.42 -19.44
C PHE A 5 45.90 -24.71 -18.88
N ASN A 6 44.79 -24.79 -19.61
CA ASN A 6 43.45 -24.53 -19.09
C ASN A 6 42.75 -25.89 -19.00
N PRO A 7 42.55 -26.49 -17.81
CA PRO A 7 41.96 -27.81 -17.72
C PRO A 7 40.49 -27.76 -18.15
N ALA A 8 40.09 -28.65 -19.06
CA ALA A 8 38.71 -28.78 -19.50
C ALA A 8 37.82 -29.17 -18.30
N ILE A 9 36.83 -28.33 -18.01
CA ILE A 9 35.83 -28.62 -16.96
C ILE A 9 34.93 -29.75 -17.47
N VAL A 10 35.26 -30.98 -17.10
CA VAL A 10 34.41 -32.16 -17.36
C VAL A 10 33.25 -32.13 -16.38
N ARG A 11 32.04 -31.82 -16.87
CA ARG A 11 30.82 -31.93 -16.08
C ARG A 11 30.43 -33.40 -15.98
N ILE A 12 30.83 -34.04 -14.90
CA ILE A 12 30.39 -35.39 -14.53
C ILE A 12 28.88 -35.32 -14.28
N ARG A 13 28.07 -35.87 -15.20
CA ARG A 13 26.66 -36.16 -14.91
C ARG A 13 26.64 -37.42 -14.07
N VAL A 14 26.45 -37.26 -12.77
CA VAL A 14 26.09 -38.37 -11.88
C VAL A 14 24.66 -38.75 -12.19
N THR A 15 24.46 -39.84 -12.92
CA THR A 15 23.16 -40.50 -13.02
C THR A 15 22.94 -41.23 -11.68
N PRO A 16 21.90 -40.89 -10.90
CA PRO A 16 21.65 -41.60 -9.65
C PRO A 16 21.24 -43.04 -9.94
N ASP A 17 21.83 -43.96 -9.20
CA ASP A 17 21.59 -45.40 -9.22
C ASP A 17 20.12 -45.72 -8.86
N PRO A 18 19.38 -46.52 -9.65
CA PRO A 18 18.00 -46.88 -9.35
C PRO A 18 17.96 -47.94 -8.24
N GLY A 19 18.17 -47.52 -6.99
CA GLY A 19 18.13 -48.48 -5.88
C GLY A 19 18.05 -47.93 -4.46
N THR A 20 18.29 -46.64 -4.23
CA THR A 20 18.27 -46.10 -2.87
C THR A 20 16.88 -45.56 -2.54
N GLU A 21 16.14 -46.29 -1.71
CA GLU A 21 14.94 -45.80 -0.99
C GLU A 21 15.33 -44.61 -0.09
N GLY A 22 15.43 -43.42 -0.67
CA GLY A 22 15.39 -42.17 0.05
C GLY A 22 13.95 -41.86 0.48
N PRO A 23 13.75 -41.04 1.54
CA PRO A 23 12.43 -40.61 1.96
C PRO A 23 11.66 -40.00 0.76
N PRO A 24 10.34 -40.21 0.66
CA PRO A 24 9.58 -39.94 -0.55
C PRO A 24 9.79 -38.48 -1.02
N PRO A 25 9.95 -38.26 -2.33
CA PRO A 25 10.13 -36.92 -2.88
C PRO A 25 8.90 -36.08 -2.53
N VAL A 26 9.12 -34.96 -1.84
CA VAL A 26 8.08 -34.01 -1.48
C VAL A 26 7.36 -33.57 -2.76
N THR A 27 6.12 -34.03 -2.93
CA THR A 27 5.23 -33.63 -4.02
C THR A 27 4.92 -32.14 -3.90
N GLY A 28 5.63 -31.31 -4.66
CA GLY A 28 5.45 -29.86 -4.58
C GLY A 28 6.36 -29.04 -5.49
N GLY A 29 6.68 -29.53 -6.68
CA GLY A 29 7.39 -28.73 -7.69
C GLY A 29 6.60 -27.48 -8.09
N ARG A 30 7.29 -26.34 -8.24
CA ARG A 30 6.68 -25.08 -8.70
C ARG A 30 6.15 -25.24 -10.13
N SER A 31 4.93 -24.77 -10.38
CA SER A 31 4.44 -24.58 -11.75
C SER A 31 5.34 -23.57 -12.47
N ARG A 32 5.92 -23.95 -13.62
CA ARG A 32 6.75 -23.05 -14.45
C ARG A 32 5.99 -21.75 -14.72
N GLY A 33 6.63 -20.60 -14.47
CA GLY A 33 6.06 -19.26 -14.71
C GLY A 33 5.36 -18.58 -13.53
N CYS A 34 5.19 -19.25 -12.39
CA CYS A 34 4.59 -18.59 -11.22
C CYS A 34 5.61 -17.67 -10.52
N ARG A 35 5.36 -16.36 -10.52
CA ARG A 35 6.14 -15.35 -9.77
C ARG A 35 5.91 -15.40 -8.25
N ARG A 36 5.13 -16.37 -7.73
CA ARG A 36 4.86 -16.48 -6.30
C ARG A 36 6.11 -17.03 -5.58
N PRO A 37 6.60 -16.36 -4.52
CA PRO A 37 7.81 -16.79 -3.82
C PRO A 37 7.71 -18.17 -3.14
N HIS A 38 6.50 -18.62 -2.82
CA HIS A 38 6.23 -19.81 -2.00
C HIS A 38 5.23 -20.76 -2.68
N THR A 39 5.40 -22.07 -2.50
CA THR A 39 4.51 -23.11 -3.05
C THR A 39 3.27 -23.29 -2.17
N ASN A 40 2.19 -23.84 -2.72
CA ASN A 40 0.98 -24.14 -1.93
C ASN A 40 1.27 -25.13 -0.79
N SER A 41 2.21 -26.06 -0.98
CA SER A 41 2.67 -26.97 0.07
C SER A 41 3.27 -26.23 1.27
N THR A 42 4.11 -25.22 1.02
CA THR A 42 4.67 -24.38 2.11
C THR A 42 3.60 -23.57 2.82
N ALA A 43 2.57 -23.09 2.12
CA ALA A 43 1.45 -22.40 2.75
C ALA A 43 0.62 -23.33 3.64
N ALA A 44 0.39 -24.58 3.20
CA ALA A 44 -0.30 -25.61 3.99
C ALA A 44 0.50 -26.02 5.24
N GLU A 45 1.82 -26.15 5.12
CA GLU A 45 2.69 -26.43 6.26
C GLU A 45 2.65 -25.29 7.29
N VAL A 46 2.76 -24.03 6.84
CA VAL A 46 2.64 -22.87 7.70
C VAL A 46 1.27 -22.83 8.39
N ARG A 47 0.19 -23.13 7.66
CA ARG A 47 -1.17 -23.21 8.24
C ARG A 47 -1.23 -24.25 9.36
N ARG A 48 -0.72 -25.46 9.12
CA ARG A 48 -0.65 -26.53 10.13
C ARG A 48 0.07 -26.06 11.39
N LEU A 49 1.24 -25.43 11.23
CA LEU A 49 2.00 -24.90 12.36
C LEU A 49 1.23 -23.83 13.14
N ILE A 50 0.48 -22.97 12.46
CA ILE A 50 -0.29 -21.90 13.11
C ILE A 50 -1.49 -22.43 13.88
N GLU A 51 -2.22 -23.39 13.31
CA GLU A 51 -3.45 -23.92 13.90
C GLU A 51 -3.17 -24.96 14.99
N GLN A 52 -2.06 -25.70 14.91
CA GLN A 52 -1.77 -26.82 15.80
C GLN A 52 -0.68 -26.55 16.85
N THR A 53 0.07 -25.44 16.74
CA THR A 53 1.20 -25.16 17.65
C THR A 53 1.11 -23.78 18.29
N THR A 54 1.83 -23.60 19.40
CA THR A 54 1.96 -22.31 20.11
C THR A 54 3.13 -21.46 19.62
N LEU A 55 3.82 -21.89 18.55
CA LEU A 55 5.00 -21.20 18.01
C LEU A 55 4.68 -19.75 17.60
N THR A 56 5.57 -18.83 17.90
CA THR A 56 5.57 -17.46 17.40
C THR A 56 5.78 -17.41 15.89
N TYR A 57 5.41 -16.30 15.23
CA TYR A 57 5.74 -16.11 13.81
C TYR A 57 7.24 -16.11 13.54
N SER A 58 8.09 -15.73 14.51
CA SER A 58 9.53 -15.79 14.35
C SER A 58 10.01 -17.22 14.25
N GLU A 59 9.54 -18.10 15.13
CA GLU A 59 9.92 -19.52 15.12
C GLU A 59 9.38 -20.25 13.87
N ILE A 60 8.14 -19.96 13.47
CA ILE A 60 7.58 -20.51 12.22
C ILE A 60 8.37 -20.02 11.00
N SER A 61 8.84 -18.77 11.02
CA SER A 61 9.66 -18.21 9.95
C SER A 61 11.02 -18.89 9.84
N VAL A 62 11.68 -19.16 10.98
CA VAL A 62 12.93 -19.93 11.03
C VAL A 62 12.72 -21.36 10.52
N ARG A 63 11.59 -21.98 10.88
CA ARG A 63 11.29 -23.38 10.51
C ARG A 63 10.91 -23.57 9.05
N THR A 64 10.15 -22.65 8.46
CA THR A 64 9.61 -22.80 7.10
C THR A 64 10.35 -21.97 6.05
N GLY A 65 11.24 -21.06 6.47
CA GLY A 65 11.90 -20.10 5.58
C GLY A 65 10.97 -19.02 4.99
N VAL A 66 9.69 -19.00 5.39
CA VAL A 66 8.73 -17.98 4.98
C VAL A 66 8.91 -16.75 5.86
N GLY A 67 9.03 -15.56 5.26
CA GLY A 67 9.17 -14.33 6.03
C GLY A 67 7.96 -14.03 6.91
N ARG A 68 8.18 -13.50 8.13
CA ARG A 68 7.12 -13.16 9.10
C ARG A 68 5.96 -12.34 8.50
N ALA A 69 6.26 -11.42 7.57
CA ALA A 69 5.24 -10.60 6.92
C ALA A 69 4.28 -11.42 6.05
N SER A 70 4.79 -12.43 5.33
CA SER A 70 3.98 -13.35 4.52
C SER A 70 3.10 -14.22 5.40
N ILE A 71 3.66 -14.77 6.48
CA ILE A 71 2.93 -15.56 7.49
C ILE A 71 1.76 -14.74 8.05
N CYS A 72 2.02 -13.51 8.47
CA CYS A 72 1.01 -12.61 9.02
C CYS A 72 -0.10 -12.28 8.01
N ARG A 73 0.24 -12.08 6.72
CA ARG A 73 -0.75 -11.87 5.66
C ARG A 73 -1.60 -13.10 5.40
N TRP A 74 -1.00 -14.27 5.25
CA TRP A 74 -1.75 -15.50 5.04
C TRP A 74 -2.68 -15.83 6.21
N THR A 75 -2.23 -15.63 7.44
CA THR A 75 -3.08 -15.84 8.62
C THR A 75 -4.30 -14.91 8.61
N ARG A 76 -4.10 -13.63 8.26
CA ARG A 76 -5.17 -12.63 8.20
C ARG A 76 -6.13 -12.89 7.05
N ASP A 77 -5.61 -13.09 5.85
CA ASP A 77 -6.40 -13.17 4.62
C ASP A 77 -7.06 -14.55 4.50
N GLY A 78 -6.43 -15.59 5.03
CA GLY A 78 -6.96 -16.96 5.09
C GLY A 78 -7.81 -17.25 6.33
N GLY A 79 -7.95 -16.29 7.26
CA GLY A 79 -8.75 -16.45 8.48
C GLY A 79 -8.26 -17.58 9.40
N TRP A 80 -6.97 -17.91 9.37
CA TRP A 80 -6.43 -19.03 10.14
C TRP A 80 -6.44 -18.70 11.64
N GLN A 81 -6.93 -19.63 12.45
CA GLN A 81 -7.03 -19.43 13.89
C GLN A 81 -5.81 -19.98 14.62
N ARG A 82 -5.31 -19.21 15.58
CA ARG A 82 -4.27 -19.67 16.50
C ARG A 82 -4.88 -20.28 17.76
N PRO A 83 -4.25 -21.29 18.37
CA PRO A 83 -4.61 -21.77 19.69
C PRO A 83 -4.65 -20.62 20.72
N PRO A 84 -5.54 -20.68 21.73
CA PRO A 84 -5.79 -19.56 22.64
C PRO A 84 -4.55 -19.15 23.45
N PHE A 85 -3.64 -20.09 23.74
CA PHE A 85 -2.41 -19.88 24.50
C PHE A 85 -1.23 -19.40 23.64
N ALA A 86 -1.38 -19.38 22.32
CA ALA A 86 -0.30 -18.94 21.43
C ALA A 86 -0.15 -17.40 21.46
N PRO A 87 1.07 -16.87 21.33
CA PRO A 87 1.29 -15.43 21.19
C PRO A 87 0.47 -14.87 20.01
N ARG A 88 -0.40 -13.89 20.32
CA ARG A 88 -1.25 -13.23 19.33
C ARG A 88 -0.45 -12.20 18.55
N ALA A 89 -0.76 -12.07 17.26
CA ALA A 89 -0.19 -11.00 16.46
C ALA A 89 -0.63 -9.64 17.01
N THR A 90 0.23 -8.63 16.88
CA THR A 90 -0.04 -7.25 17.31
C THR A 90 -1.32 -6.67 16.69
N ASP A 91 -1.68 -7.15 15.50
CA ASP A 91 -2.93 -6.80 14.79
C ASP A 91 -4.20 -7.23 15.53
N PHE A 92 -4.12 -8.20 16.44
CA PHE A 92 -5.22 -8.69 17.28
C PHE A 92 -5.07 -8.27 18.74
N SER A 93 -4.13 -7.36 19.05
CA SER A 93 -3.96 -6.83 20.40
C SER A 93 -5.22 -6.05 20.82
N PRO A 94 -5.71 -6.20 22.07
CA PRO A 94 -6.85 -5.47 22.56
C PRO A 94 -6.67 -3.95 22.40
N SER A 95 -7.78 -3.25 22.10
CA SER A 95 -7.82 -1.86 21.62
C SER A 95 -7.05 -0.85 22.48
N VAL A 96 -6.91 -1.09 23.79
CA VAL A 96 -6.16 -0.23 24.71
C VAL A 96 -4.67 -0.18 24.33
N ARG A 97 -4.07 -1.35 24.03
CA ARG A 97 -2.66 -1.50 23.62
C ARG A 97 -2.48 -1.53 22.11
N ALA A 98 -3.56 -1.35 21.34
CA ALA A 98 -3.49 -1.29 19.89
C ALA A 98 -2.69 -0.07 19.43
N GLY A 99 -1.76 -0.27 18.49
CA GLY A 99 -1.05 0.83 17.83
C GLY A 99 -2.01 1.73 17.04
N GLN A 100 -1.61 2.97 16.79
CA GLN A 100 -2.43 3.98 16.08
C GLN A 100 -3.00 3.46 14.76
N LYS A 101 -2.22 2.70 13.99
CA LYS A 101 -2.65 2.10 12.72
C LYS A 101 -3.83 1.13 12.88
N LEU A 102 -3.83 0.30 13.92
CA LEU A 102 -4.92 -0.64 14.19
C LEU A 102 -6.17 0.11 14.66
N LYS A 103 -6.01 1.15 15.49
CA LYS A 103 -7.11 2.02 15.93
C LYS A 103 -7.77 2.74 14.74
N LEU A 104 -6.99 3.32 13.84
CA LEU A 104 -7.50 3.98 12.63
C LEU A 104 -8.25 3.01 11.71
N ARG A 105 -7.73 1.79 11.56
CA ARG A 105 -8.42 0.75 10.79
C ARG A 105 -9.76 0.37 11.42
N GLN A 106 -9.80 0.11 12.73
CA GLN A 106 -11.05 -0.21 13.44
C GLN A 106 -12.06 0.94 13.37
N LEU A 107 -11.60 2.19 13.48
CA LEU A 107 -12.45 3.37 13.31
C LEU A 107 -13.05 3.42 11.91
N THR A 108 -12.24 3.19 10.87
CA THR A 108 -12.69 3.13 9.48
C THR A 108 -13.77 2.06 9.29
N GLU A 109 -13.54 0.84 9.79
CA GLU A 109 -14.49 -0.27 9.71
C GLU A 109 -15.83 0.08 10.41
N ARG A 110 -15.78 0.73 11.57
CA ARG A 110 -16.98 1.19 12.30
C ARG A 110 -17.74 2.28 11.55
N LEU A 111 -17.04 3.29 11.03
CA LEU A 111 -17.66 4.37 10.27
C LEU A 111 -18.31 3.84 8.99
N ARG A 112 -17.68 2.88 8.32
CA ARG A 112 -18.27 2.19 7.17
C ARG A 112 -19.54 1.44 7.55
N ALA A 113 -19.53 0.69 8.64
CA ALA A 113 -20.72 -0.03 9.10
C ALA A 113 -21.89 0.92 9.44
N LEU A 114 -21.59 2.09 10.05
CA LEU A 114 -22.60 3.12 10.31
C LEU A 114 -23.17 3.71 9.01
N ALA A 115 -22.31 4.02 8.04
CA ALA A 115 -22.76 4.53 6.75
C ALA A 115 -23.60 3.50 5.98
N GLU A 116 -23.20 2.23 5.96
CA GLU A 116 -23.96 1.14 5.33
C GLU A 116 -25.33 0.98 5.98
N ARG A 117 -25.42 1.10 7.31
CA ARG A 117 -26.70 1.09 8.02
C ARG A 117 -27.58 2.27 7.63
N ALA A 118 -27.04 3.49 7.62
CA ALA A 118 -27.81 4.69 7.25
C ALA A 118 -28.32 4.63 5.81
N ILE A 119 -27.51 4.11 4.87
CA ILE A 119 -27.91 3.91 3.47
C ILE A 119 -29.04 2.87 3.39
N ARG A 120 -28.93 1.74 4.08
CA ARG A 120 -30.00 0.73 4.10
C ARG A 120 -31.29 1.27 4.70
N GLU A 121 -31.22 2.11 5.74
CA GLU A 121 -32.40 2.76 6.31
C GLU A 121 -33.05 3.72 5.29
N LEU A 122 -32.26 4.41 4.47
CA LEU A 122 -32.76 5.26 3.38
C LEU A 122 -33.34 4.47 2.20
N GLU A 123 -32.71 3.35 1.83
CA GLU A 123 -33.21 2.45 0.76
C GLU A 123 -34.57 1.85 1.11
N ASN A 124 -34.81 1.57 2.39
CA ASN A 124 -36.09 1.04 2.88
C ASN A 124 -37.15 2.12 3.12
N ALA A 125 -36.78 3.40 3.08
CA ALA A 125 -37.72 4.49 3.26
C ALA A 125 -38.50 4.75 1.95
N PRO A 126 -39.83 5.03 2.02
CA PRO A 126 -40.64 5.29 0.84
C PRO A 126 -40.26 6.59 0.11
N THR A 127 -39.57 7.51 0.82
CA THR A 127 -39.00 8.73 0.26
C THR A 127 -37.57 8.92 0.77
N VAL A 128 -36.69 9.33 -0.14
CA VAL A 128 -35.28 9.55 0.17
C VAL A 128 -35.10 10.93 0.80
N ASP A 129 -34.67 10.95 2.04
CA ASP A 129 -34.26 12.17 2.76
C ASP A 129 -32.84 12.57 2.33
N ILE A 130 -32.73 13.68 1.58
CA ILE A 130 -31.48 14.18 0.99
C ILE A 130 -30.45 14.53 2.08
N ASP A 131 -30.90 15.06 3.23
CA ASP A 131 -30.01 15.49 4.31
C ASP A 131 -29.36 14.28 4.99
N LYS A 132 -30.14 13.22 5.23
CA LYS A 132 -29.61 11.96 5.77
C LYS A 132 -28.66 11.27 4.80
N LEU A 133 -28.92 11.35 3.49
CA LEU A 133 -28.00 10.84 2.48
C LEU A 133 -26.67 11.62 2.50
N MET A 134 -26.73 12.95 2.59
CA MET A 134 -25.55 13.80 2.69
C MET A 134 -24.73 13.48 3.96
N GLN A 135 -25.39 13.26 5.10
CA GLN A 135 -24.74 12.83 6.34
C GLN A 135 -24.04 11.47 6.18
N ALA A 136 -24.70 10.49 5.57
CA ALA A 136 -24.11 9.18 5.31
C ALA A 136 -22.85 9.30 4.42
N LEU A 137 -22.90 10.11 3.35
CA LEU A 137 -21.75 10.36 2.47
C LEU A 137 -20.59 11.07 3.19
N GLN A 138 -20.88 12.00 4.10
CA GLN A 138 -19.86 12.64 4.95
C GLN A 138 -19.17 11.61 5.86
N VAL A 139 -19.92 10.69 6.47
CA VAL A 139 -19.34 9.60 7.28
C VAL A 139 -18.42 8.71 6.45
N VAL A 140 -18.80 8.36 5.22
CA VAL A 140 -17.95 7.60 4.28
C VAL A 140 -16.68 8.39 3.93
N LYS A 141 -16.80 9.69 3.67
CA LYS A 141 -15.65 10.57 3.39
C LYS A 141 -14.67 10.58 4.56
N MET A 142 -15.17 10.74 5.79
CA MET A 142 -14.35 10.70 7.00
C MET A 142 -13.64 9.35 7.15
N ALA A 143 -14.34 8.23 6.94
CA ALA A 143 -13.74 6.90 6.96
C ALA A 143 -12.59 6.77 5.93
N ARG A 144 -12.78 7.31 4.71
CA ARG A 144 -11.77 7.29 3.66
C ARG A 144 -10.54 8.11 4.03
N LEU A 145 -10.72 9.30 4.61
CA LEU A 145 -9.63 10.16 5.05
C LEU A 145 -8.82 9.51 6.18
N GLU A 146 -9.49 8.93 7.17
CA GLU A 146 -8.83 8.22 8.27
C GLU A 146 -8.10 6.96 7.79
N SER A 147 -8.68 6.21 6.84
CA SER A 147 -8.03 5.05 6.23
C SER A 147 -6.79 5.41 5.41
N MET A 148 -6.79 6.58 4.76
CA MET A 148 -5.60 7.09 4.10
C MET A 148 -4.50 7.40 5.12
N GLY A 149 -4.88 7.83 6.32
CA GLY A 149 -3.99 8.21 7.40
C GLY A 149 -3.09 9.39 7.01
N ARG A 150 -2.05 9.65 7.81
CA ARG A 150 -0.99 10.60 7.44
C ARG A 150 -0.10 10.00 6.34
N ARG A 151 -0.60 9.94 5.11
CA ARG A 151 0.29 9.75 3.96
C ARG A 151 1.20 10.96 3.92
N ARG A 152 2.44 10.83 4.41
CA ARG A 152 3.50 11.76 4.00
C ARG A 152 3.45 11.79 2.46
N PRO A 153 3.43 12.98 1.83
CA PRO A 153 3.56 13.07 0.39
C PRO A 153 4.72 12.17 0.00
N ARG A 154 4.47 11.20 -0.88
CA ARG A 154 5.56 10.38 -1.43
C ARG A 154 6.56 11.39 -1.96
N ARG A 155 7.79 11.39 -1.40
CA ARG A 155 8.91 12.13 -2.00
C ARG A 155 8.89 11.74 -3.47
N GLN A 156 8.58 12.70 -4.34
CA GLN A 156 8.65 12.44 -5.76
C GLN A 156 10.08 11.96 -6.04
N PRO A 157 10.28 10.94 -6.91
CA PRO A 157 11.61 10.40 -7.18
C PRO A 157 12.60 11.48 -7.67
N ASP A 158 12.10 12.59 -8.19
CA ASP A 158 12.88 13.72 -8.74
C ASP A 158 13.08 14.89 -7.77
N GLY A 159 12.66 14.78 -6.52
CA GLY A 159 12.68 15.88 -5.57
C GLY A 159 14.05 16.09 -4.94
N THR A 160 14.85 17.01 -5.49
CA THR A 160 15.91 17.69 -4.71
C THR A 160 15.34 18.11 -3.35
N PRO A 161 15.99 17.80 -2.21
CA PRO A 161 15.50 18.21 -0.90
C PRO A 161 15.43 19.73 -0.85
N ARG A 162 14.22 20.30 -0.92
CA ARG A 162 14.05 21.76 -0.83
C ARG A 162 14.15 22.16 0.64
N PRO A 163 15.04 23.11 0.99
CA PRO A 163 15.18 23.58 2.36
C PRO A 163 13.89 24.26 2.83
N VAL A 164 13.68 24.30 4.15
CA VAL A 164 12.49 24.96 4.75
C VAL A 164 12.38 26.42 4.30
N SER A 165 13.52 27.10 4.10
CA SER A 165 13.61 28.46 3.56
C SER A 165 12.95 28.62 2.20
N TRP A 166 12.89 27.57 1.37
CA TRP A 166 12.23 27.59 0.07
C TRP A 166 10.70 27.65 0.20
N TRP A 167 10.13 27.01 1.22
CA TRP A 167 8.69 27.08 1.49
C TRP A 167 8.31 28.41 2.11
N VAL A 168 9.14 28.90 3.04
CA VAL A 168 8.95 30.22 3.67
C VAL A 168 9.03 31.34 2.63
N SER A 169 10.03 31.31 1.73
CA SER A 169 10.15 32.31 0.66
C SER A 169 9.00 32.23 -0.34
N ARG A 170 8.50 31.03 -0.63
CA ARG A 170 7.31 30.85 -1.48
C ARG A 170 6.05 31.43 -0.83
N ASP A 171 5.83 31.16 0.45
CA ASP A 171 4.67 31.67 1.18
C ASP A 171 4.73 33.19 1.38
N GLU A 172 5.93 33.75 1.51
CA GLU A 172 6.15 35.20 1.51
C GLU A 172 5.89 35.82 0.14
N ALA A 173 6.37 35.18 -0.94
CA ALA A 173 6.11 35.63 -2.32
C ALA A 173 4.61 35.58 -2.66
N ILE A 174 3.89 34.53 -2.24
CA ILE A 174 2.45 34.42 -2.41
C ILE A 174 1.72 35.52 -1.63
N ARG A 175 2.11 35.76 -0.37
CA ARG A 175 1.50 36.83 0.45
C ARG A 175 1.78 38.22 -0.13
N ALA A 176 2.98 38.46 -0.64
CA ALA A 176 3.33 39.72 -1.30
C ALA A 176 2.51 39.91 -2.59
N ALA A 177 2.38 38.88 -3.42
CA ALA A 177 1.56 38.92 -4.63
C ALA A 177 0.08 39.19 -4.31
N LEU A 178 -0.50 38.50 -3.32
CA LEU A 178 -1.88 38.74 -2.89
C LEU A 178 -2.08 40.16 -2.34
N LYS A 179 -1.07 40.72 -1.66
CA LYS A 179 -1.10 42.09 -1.14
C LYS A 179 -1.06 43.13 -2.27
N GLU A 180 -0.23 42.92 -3.29
CA GLU A 180 -0.18 43.79 -4.47
C GLU A 180 -1.47 43.72 -5.30
N ILE A 181 -2.07 42.53 -5.44
CA ILE A 181 -3.35 42.33 -6.12
C ILE A 181 -4.48 43.10 -5.39
N ARG A 182 -4.53 43.01 -4.06
CA ARG A 182 -5.49 43.78 -3.25
C ARG A 182 -5.24 45.29 -3.33
N ARG A 183 -3.97 45.72 -3.38
CA ARG A 183 -3.59 47.13 -3.57
C ARG A 183 -3.99 47.66 -4.95
N GLY A 184 -3.96 46.81 -5.97
CA GLY A 184 -4.48 47.08 -7.31
C GLY A 184 -6.00 47.16 -7.41
N GLY A 185 -6.74 47.08 -6.29
CA GLY A 185 -8.20 47.21 -6.24
C GLY A 185 -8.97 45.94 -6.58
N VAL A 186 -8.28 44.79 -6.70
CA VAL A 186 -8.93 43.51 -6.95
C VAL A 186 -9.40 42.91 -5.63
N ASP A 187 -10.71 42.85 -5.44
CA ASP A 187 -11.32 42.12 -4.32
C ASP A 187 -11.30 40.61 -4.63
N ILE A 188 -10.30 39.93 -4.08
CA ILE A 188 -10.05 38.49 -4.27
C ILE A 188 -11.24 37.65 -3.79
N ASP A 189 -12.02 38.17 -2.84
CA ASP A 189 -13.17 37.47 -2.25
C ASP A 189 -14.47 37.67 -3.08
N ARG A 190 -14.43 38.51 -4.12
CA ARG A 190 -15.55 38.80 -5.05
C ARG A 190 -15.17 38.74 -6.53
N VAL A 191 -14.13 37.98 -6.89
CA VAL A 191 -13.68 37.90 -8.29
C VAL A 191 -14.79 37.25 -9.14
N PRO A 192 -15.26 37.90 -10.22
CA PRO A 192 -16.21 37.30 -11.14
C PRO A 192 -15.60 36.07 -11.80
N GLN A 193 -16.38 34.99 -11.95
CA GLN A 193 -15.90 33.71 -12.50
C GLN A 193 -15.19 33.88 -13.86
N GLN A 194 -15.70 34.77 -14.71
CA GLN A 194 -15.10 35.10 -16.01
C GLN A 194 -13.66 35.63 -15.91
N ALA A 195 -13.33 36.39 -14.87
CA ALA A 195 -11.98 36.91 -14.67
C ALA A 195 -11.01 35.81 -14.18
N LEU A 196 -11.51 34.84 -13.40
CA LEU A 196 -10.73 33.66 -13.01
C LEU A 196 -10.44 32.76 -14.21
N ASP A 197 -11.41 32.59 -15.09
CA ASP A 197 -11.27 31.77 -16.30
C ASP A 197 -10.24 32.38 -17.25
N LEU A 198 -10.31 33.71 -17.50
CA LEU A 198 -9.32 34.43 -18.30
C LEU A 198 -7.90 34.38 -17.71
N PHE A 199 -7.78 34.46 -16.39
CA PHE A 199 -6.47 34.34 -15.72
C PHE A 199 -5.92 32.92 -15.84
N THR A 200 -6.78 31.92 -15.68
CA THR A 200 -6.39 30.51 -15.79
C THR A 200 -5.95 30.20 -17.22
N ASP A 201 -6.68 30.67 -18.23
CA ASP A 201 -6.30 30.51 -19.64
C ASP A 201 -4.96 31.19 -19.96
N ALA A 202 -4.71 32.40 -19.44
CA ALA A 202 -3.47 33.13 -19.68
C ALA A 202 -2.23 32.44 -19.07
N TYR A 203 -2.39 31.70 -17.98
CA TYR A 203 -1.31 31.03 -17.26
C TYR A 203 -1.33 29.50 -17.37
N THR A 204 -2.26 28.93 -18.14
CA THR A 204 -2.22 27.51 -18.46
C THR A 204 -1.03 27.31 -19.40
N PRO A 205 0.02 26.58 -18.97
CA PRO A 205 1.13 26.29 -19.86
C PRO A 205 0.58 25.52 -21.07
N VAL A 206 0.86 26.01 -22.28
CA VAL A 206 0.54 25.31 -23.53
C VAL A 206 1.05 23.87 -23.38
N GLU A 207 0.14 22.89 -23.43
CA GLU A 207 0.49 21.50 -23.20
C GLU A 207 1.71 21.11 -24.05
N ASP A 208 2.64 20.38 -23.42
CA ASP A 208 3.83 19.82 -24.06
C ASP A 208 3.45 19.16 -25.39
N SER A 209 3.81 19.81 -26.49
CA SER A 209 3.67 19.25 -27.82
C SER A 209 4.33 17.86 -27.83
N PRO A 210 3.69 16.82 -28.39
CA PRO A 210 4.19 15.44 -28.36
C PRO A 210 5.57 15.24 -29.02
N MET A 211 6.13 16.28 -29.66
CA MET A 211 7.45 16.28 -30.28
C MET A 211 8.63 16.53 -29.32
N LEU A 212 8.41 17.00 -28.08
CA LEU A 212 9.49 17.34 -27.13
C LEU A 212 9.82 16.24 -26.11
N ARG A 213 9.35 15.01 -26.29
CA ARG A 213 9.80 13.89 -25.44
C ARG A 213 11.27 13.57 -25.76
N PRO A 214 12.21 13.65 -24.80
CA PRO A 214 13.55 13.14 -25.04
C PRO A 214 13.49 11.64 -25.33
N ARG A 215 14.01 11.24 -26.50
CA ARG A 215 14.18 9.83 -26.88
C ARG A 215 15.01 9.13 -25.79
N GLY A 216 14.42 8.11 -25.17
CA GLY A 216 15.07 7.34 -24.11
C GLY A 216 16.41 6.73 -24.53
N LYS A 217 17.33 6.64 -23.58
CA LYS A 217 18.60 5.92 -23.72
C LYS A 217 18.34 4.49 -24.23
N LYS A 218 18.85 4.17 -25.42
CA LYS A 218 19.07 2.77 -25.81
C LYS A 218 20.23 2.23 -24.96
N ARG A 219 20.05 0.98 -24.51
CA ARG A 219 21.00 0.16 -23.75
C ARG A 219 22.38 0.11 -24.38
#